data_AF-A0A951I6V8-F1
#
_entry.id   AF-A0A951I6V8-F1
#
_cell.length_a   1.000
_cell.length_b   1.000
_cell.length_c   1.000
_cell.angle_alpha   90.00
_cell.angle_beta   90.00
_cell.angle_gamma   90.00
#
_symmetry.space_group_name_H-M   'P 1'
#
loop_
_entity.id
_entity.type
_entity.pdbx_description
1 polymer ?
#
loop_
_entity_poly.entity_id
_entity_poly.type
_entity_poly.pdbx_seq_one_letter_code
_entity_poly.pdbx_strand_id
1 'polypeptide(L)' 'MQYAGLAAQLAAGLLLTVYLGMWIDKWVRFGIPVFIWLLPLLLIIGMIVKAIRDTSKK' A
#
# COMPACT_ATOMS: atom_id res chain seq x y z
N MET A 1 13.64 9.00 -15.68
CA MET A 1 13.54 9.36 -14.25
C MET A 1 12.11 9.26 -13.70
N GLN A 2 11.08 9.73 -14.41
CA GLN A 2 9.69 9.74 -13.91
C GLN A 2 9.14 8.37 -13.48
N TYR A 3 9.37 7.31 -14.27
CA TYR A 3 8.94 5.95 -13.92
C TYR A 3 9.73 5.34 -12.76
N ALA A 4 11.01 5.68 -12.63
CA ALA A 4 11.84 5.21 -11.51
C ALA A 4 11.39 5.81 -10.18
N GLY A 5 10.99 7.09 -10.16
CA GLY A 5 10.40 7.73 -8.98
C GLY A 5 9.07 7.11 -8.55
N LEU A 6 8.20 6.79 -9.52
CA LEU A 6 6.95 6.07 -9.25
C LEU A 6 7.19 4.66 -8.71
N ALA A 7 8.12 3.92 -9.30
CA ALA A 7 8.49 2.58 -8.83
C ALA A 7 9.06 2.63 -7.40
N ALA A 8 9.92 3.62 -7.09
CA ALA A 8 10.47 3.81 -5.75
C ALA A 8 9.39 4.16 -4.72
N GLN A 9 8.44 5.04 -5.08
CA GLN A 9 7.31 5.38 -4.22
C GLN A 9 6.40 4.16 -3.94
N LEU A 10 6.11 3.36 -4.97
CA LEU A 10 5.38 2.10 -4.82
C LEU A 10 6.12 1.12 -3.92
N ALA A 11 7.41 0.89 -4.17
CA ALA A 11 8.22 -0.02 -3.38
C ALA A 11 8.30 0.41 -1.90
N ALA A 12 8.57 1.69 -1.65
CA ALA A 12 8.60 2.24 -0.29
C ALA A 12 7.23 2.12 0.40
N GLY A 13 6.13 2.42 -0.30
CA GLY A 13 4.77 2.29 0.22
C GLY A 13 4.41 0.84 0.58
N LEU A 14 4.79 -0.12 -0.28
CA LEU A 14 4.57 -1.54 -0.03
C LEU A 14 5.38 -2.05 1.16
N LEU A 15 6.67 -1.70 1.25
CA LEU A 15 7.51 -2.08 2.39
C LEU A 15 6.95 -1.53 3.71
N LEU A 16 6.52 -0.27 3.73
CA LEU A 16 5.91 0.35 4.91
C LEU A 16 4.60 -0.34 5.31
N THR A 17 3.70 -0.59 4.36
CA THR A 17 2.39 -1.20 4.65
C THR A 17 2.50 -2.67 5.09
N VAL A 18 3.42 -3.44 4.52
CA VAL A 18 3.73 -4.80 4.99
C VAL A 18 4.30 -4.79 6.40
N TYR A 19 5.26 -3.90 6.69
CA TYR A 19 5.85 -3.78 8.02
C TYR A 19 4.80 -3.39 9.07
N LEU A 20 3.98 -2.38 8.77
CA LEU A 20 2.89 -1.95 9.64
C LEU A 20 1.84 -3.05 9.83
N GLY A 21 1.48 -3.76 8.77
CA GLY A 21 0.51 -4.85 8.82
C GLY A 21 1.00 -5.99 9.72
N MET A 22 2.26 -6.38 9.58
CA MET A 22 2.88 -7.37 10.46
C MET A 22 2.94 -6.91 11.92
N TRP A 23 3.24 -5.63 12.17
CA TRP A 23 3.28 -5.09 13.53
C TRP A 23 1.89 -5.09 14.17
N ILE A 24 0.86 -4.68 13.43
CA ILE A 24 -0.54 -4.69 13.88
C ILE A 24 -1.02 -6.12 14.09
N ASP A 25 -0.79 -7.03 13.14
CA ASP A 25 -1.18 -8.45 13.25
C ASP A 25 -0.50 -9.15 14.45
N LYS A 26 0.69 -8.71 14.87
CA LYS A 26 1.33 -9.22 16.09
C LYS A 26 0.68 -8.68 17.37
N TRP A 27 0.23 -7.43 17.33
CA TRP A 27 -0.44 -6.78 18.47
C TRP A 27 -1.86 -7.28 18.65
N VAL A 28 -2.57 -7.45 17.55
CA VAL A 28 -3.93 -7.93 17.53
C VAL A 28 -3.85 -9.45 17.47
N ARG A 29 -4.09 -10.14 18.59
CA ARG A 29 -4.07 -11.61 18.71
C ARG A 29 -5.18 -12.32 17.90
N PHE A 30 -5.54 -11.82 16.72
CA PHE A 30 -6.36 -12.55 15.77
C PHE A 30 -5.57 -13.76 15.29
N GLY A 31 -6.22 -14.93 15.24
CA GLY A 31 -5.59 -16.17 14.76
C GLY A 31 -5.23 -16.15 13.27
N ILE A 32 -5.54 -15.06 12.57
CA ILE A 32 -5.32 -14.88 11.13
C ILE A 32 -4.64 -13.51 10.93
N PRO A 33 -3.49 -13.45 10.23
CA PRO A 33 -2.79 -12.21 9.95
C PRO A 33 -3.51 -11.47 8.81
N VAL A 34 -4.45 -10.59 9.14
CA VAL A 34 -5.31 -9.91 8.14
C VAL A 34 -4.68 -8.60 7.66
N PHE A 35 -4.03 -7.85 8.55
CA PHE A 35 -3.54 -6.51 8.25
C PHE A 35 -2.35 -6.51 7.29
N ILE A 36 -1.50 -7.53 7.35
CA ILE A 36 -0.39 -7.72 6.41
C ILE A 36 -0.85 -7.87 4.95
N TRP A 37 -2.08 -8.36 4.72
CA TRP A 37 -2.67 -8.45 3.39
C TRP A 37 -3.54 -7.24 3.05
N LEU A 38 -4.31 -6.75 4.02
CA LEU A 38 -5.27 -5.67 3.80
C LEU A 38 -4.60 -4.32 3.53
N LEU A 39 -3.55 -3.96 4.29
CA LEU A 39 -2.89 -2.65 4.16
C LEU A 39 -2.20 -2.44 2.81
N PRO A 40 -1.41 -3.40 2.27
CA PRO A 40 -0.80 -3.24 0.94
C PRO A 40 -1.86 -3.13 -0.17
N LEU A 41 -2.95 -3.91 -0.07
CA LEU A 41 -4.05 -3.84 -1.03
C LEU A 41 -4.74 -2.47 -1.01
N LEU A 42 -5.00 -1.92 0.17
CA LEU A 42 -5.57 -0.57 0.31
C LEU A 42 -4.66 0.50 -0.31
N LEU A 43 -3.33 0.39 -0.13
CA LEU A 43 -2.38 1.30 -0.75
C LEU A 43 -2.43 1.21 -2.28
N ILE A 44 -2.43 0.01 -2.84
CA ILE A 44 -2.52 -0.20 -4.29
C ILE A 44 -3.83 0.39 -4.83
N ILE A 45 -4.97 0.09 -4.19
CA ILE A 45 -6.28 0.65 -4.56
C ILE A 45 -6.24 2.18 -4.52
N GLY A 46 -5.71 2.76 -3.45
CA GLY A 46 -5.57 4.22 -3.31
C GLY A 46 -4.74 4.84 -4.42
N MET A 47 -3.64 4.19 -4.82
CA MET A 47 -2.79 4.66 -5.91
C MET A 47 -3.47 4.55 -7.27
N ILE A 48 -4.24 3.48 -7.52
CA ILE A 48 -5.03 3.33 -8.74
C ILE A 48 -6.12 4.41 -8.81
N VAL A 49 -6.87 4.61 -7.72
CA VAL A 49 -7.91 5.65 -7.65
C VAL A 49 -7.31 7.03 -7.89
N LYS A 50 -6.14 7.31 -7.30
CA LYS A 50 -5.42 8.57 -7.53
C LYS A 50 -5.00 8.71 -8.99
N ALA A 51 -4.42 7.67 -9.59
CA ALA A 51 -4.01 7.69 -10.99
C ALA A 51 -5.19 7.93 -11.95
N ILE A 52 -6.35 7.32 -11.67
CA ILE A 52 -7.58 7.56 -12.44
C ILE A 52 -8.02 9.02 -12.28
N ARG A 53 -8.09 9.54 -11.06
CA ARG A 53 -8.49 10.94 -10.80
C ARG A 53 -7.56 11.96 -11.45
N ASP A 54 -6.26 11.71 -11.39
CA ASP A 54 -5.24 12.57 -11.99
C ASP A 54 -5.32 12.54 -13.52
N THR A 55 -5.75 11.41 -14.10
CA THR A 55 -5.98 11.28 -15.55
C THR A 55 -7.30 11.91 -16.00
N SER A 56 -8.39 11.78 -15.22
CA SER A 56 -9.72 12.33 -15.59
C SER A 56 -9.84 13.85 -15.43
N LYS A 57 -8.95 14.50 -14.67
CA LYS A 57 -8.92 15.96 -14.53
C LYS A 57 -8.13 16.67 -15.64
N LYS A 58 -7.60 15.91 -16.60
CA LYS A 58 -6.87 16.41 -17.76
C LYS A 58 -7.72 16.24 -19.02
#